data_AF-A0A4Y2AS80-F1
#
_entry.id   AF-A0A4Y2AS80-F1
#
_cell.length_a   1.000
_cell.length_b   1.000
_cell.length_c   1.000
_cell.angle_alpha   90.00
_cell.angle_beta   90.00
_cell.angle_gamma   90.00
#
_symmetry.space_group_name_H-M   'P 1'
#
loop_
_entity.id
_entity.type
_entity.pdbx_description
1 polymer ?
#
loop_
_entity_poly.entity_id
_entity_poly.type
_entity_poly.pdbx_seq_one_letter_code
_entity_poly.pdbx_strand_id
1 'polypeptide(L)'
;MFWSDFSHKILANRLGANIRLDPLQKGFAPLDGMMENTAVLDCVLSKFYTERKEIHSASIDLQKGFDSIAHDALPRVFTFLQFLFPTLTLSIHIAGRLLSWMTDGRH
;
A
#
# COMPACT_ATOMS: atom_id res chain seq x y z
N MET A 1 -2.37 9.98 -22.82
CA MET A 1 -1.92 10.24 -21.43
C MET A 1 -3.07 10.28 -20.43
N PHE A 2 -4.25 10.83 -20.75
CA PHE A 2 -5.40 10.88 -19.81
C PHE A 2 -5.94 9.52 -19.32
N TRP A 3 -5.84 8.47 -20.13
CA TRP A 3 -6.40 7.13 -19.83
C TRP A 3 -5.61 6.32 -18.80
N SER A 4 -4.31 6.57 -18.62
CA SER A 4 -3.48 5.83 -17.64
C SER A 4 -3.85 6.23 -16.21
N ASP A 5 -4.04 7.52 -15.95
CA ASP A 5 -4.30 8.03 -14.61
C ASP A 5 -5.68 7.62 -14.10
N PHE A 6 -6.66 7.54 -15.01
CA PHE A 6 -7.99 7.03 -14.71
C PHE A 6 -7.95 5.55 -14.31
N SER A 7 -7.20 4.74 -15.05
CA SER A 7 -7.05 3.31 -14.78
C SER A 7 -6.35 3.05 -13.44
N HIS A 8 -5.31 3.84 -13.12
CA HIS A 8 -4.61 3.75 -11.82
C HIS A 8 -5.52 4.08 -10.64
N LYS A 9 -6.38 5.10 -10.75
CA LYS A 9 -7.35 5.45 -9.69
C LYS A 9 -8.37 4.34 -9.45
N ILE A 10 -8.93 3.76 -10.51
CA ILE A 10 -9.88 2.63 -10.38
C ILE A 10 -9.19 1.45 -9.70
N LEU A 11 -7.98 1.10 -10.14
CA LEU A 11 -7.23 -0.01 -9.55
C LEU A 11 -6.90 0.26 -8.07
N ALA A 12 -6.43 1.45 -7.73
CA ALA A 12 -6.12 1.84 -6.36
C ALA A 12 -7.35 1.73 -5.45
N ASN A 13 -8.52 2.20 -5.90
CA ASN A 13 -9.77 2.09 -5.13
C ASN A 13 -10.17 0.63 -4.90
N ARG A 14 -10.05 -0.22 -5.93
CA ARG A 14 -10.36 -1.65 -5.81
C ARG A 14 -9.39 -2.36 -4.87
N LEU A 15 -8.10 -2.04 -4.96
CA LEU A 15 -7.09 -2.59 -4.07
C LEU A 15 -7.33 -2.13 -2.63
N GLY A 16 -7.58 -0.84 -2.39
CA GLY A 16 -7.88 -0.31 -1.05
C GLY A 16 -9.13 -0.93 -0.41
N ALA A 17 -10.12 -1.31 -1.19
CA ALA A 17 -11.31 -2.00 -0.68
C ALA A 17 -11.07 -3.46 -0.27
N ASN A 18 -10.02 -4.11 -0.79
CA ASN A 18 -9.77 -5.54 -0.60
C ASN A 18 -8.47 -5.85 0.16
N ILE A 19 -7.54 -4.91 0.24
CA ILE A 19 -6.29 -5.04 0.98
C ILE A 19 -6.45 -4.32 2.31
N ARG A 20 -6.31 -5.08 3.40
CA ARG A 20 -6.17 -4.51 4.74
C ARG A 20 -4.71 -4.13 4.95
N LEU A 21 -4.43 -2.83 4.92
CA LEU A 21 -3.13 -2.30 5.34
C LEU A 21 -3.04 -2.34 6.87
N ASP A 22 -1.81 -2.41 7.38
CA ASP A 22 -1.55 -2.28 8.81
C ASP A 22 -2.04 -0.91 9.28
N PRO A 23 -2.82 -0.82 10.39
CA PRO A 23 -3.25 0.46 10.96
C PRO A 23 -2.12 1.44 11.28
N LEU A 24 -0.89 0.95 11.48
CA LEU A 24 0.32 1.74 11.70
C LEU A 24 0.90 2.30 10.39
N GLN A 25 0.55 1.73 9.24
CA GLN A 25 0.93 2.27 7.93
C GLN A 25 0.05 3.48 7.60
N LYS A 26 0.46 4.64 8.11
CA LYS A 26 -0.24 5.91 7.88
C LYS A 26 0.12 6.59 6.55
N GLY A 27 1.21 6.17 5.90
CA GLY A 27 1.63 6.71 4.62
C GLY A 27 0.61 6.42 3.51
N PHE A 28 0.29 7.43 2.70
CA PHE A 28 -0.69 7.37 1.60
C PHE A 28 -2.13 7.01 2.01
N ALA A 29 -2.44 6.96 3.31
CA ALA A 29 -3.80 6.81 3.81
C ALA A 29 -4.56 8.15 3.76
N PRO A 30 -5.90 8.15 3.60
CA PRO A 30 -6.71 9.36 3.58
C PRO A 30 -6.96 9.92 4.98
N LEU A 31 -5.89 10.14 5.76
CA LEU A 31 -5.91 10.65 7.13
C LEU A 31 -4.63 11.46 7.41
N ASP A 32 -4.63 12.29 8.47
CA ASP A 32 -3.43 13.02 8.90
C ASP A 32 -2.45 12.10 9.66
N GLY A 33 -1.76 11.26 8.91
CA GLY A 33 -0.82 10.29 9.45
C GLY A 33 0.40 10.92 10.10
N MET A 34 0.78 12.12 9.67
CA MET A 34 1.94 12.82 10.18
C MET A 34 1.68 13.35 11.57
N MET A 35 0.53 13.99 11.78
CA MET A 35 0.14 14.46 13.11
C MET A 35 0.02 13.28 14.08
N GLU A 36 -0.67 12.20 13.70
CA GLU A 36 -0.84 11.01 14.56
C GLU A 36 0.51 10.40 14.95
N ASN A 37 1.39 10.15 13.97
CA ASN A 37 2.70 9.54 14.23
C ASN A 37 3.59 10.45 15.09
N THR A 38 3.54 11.76 14.86
CA THR A 38 4.31 12.73 15.66
C THR A 38 3.80 12.81 17.09
N ALA A 39 2.48 12.81 17.29
CA ALA A 39 1.88 12.82 18.62
C ALA A 39 2.22 11.54 19.42
N VAL A 40 2.19 10.37 18.78
CA VAL A 40 2.62 9.11 19.42
C VAL A 40 4.10 9.16 19.78
N LEU A 41 4.96 9.61 18.85
CA LEU A 41 6.39 9.75 19.11
C LEU A 41 6.67 10.72 20.27
N ASP A 42 6.03 11.90 20.26
CA ASP A 42 6.16 12.89 21.33
C ASP A 42 5.70 12.35 22.69
N CYS A 43 4.61 11.60 22.73
CA CYS A 43 4.13 10.93 23.93
C CYS A 43 5.17 9.94 24.48
N VAL A 44 5.74 9.10 23.61
CA VAL A 44 6.78 8.14 23.99
C VAL A 44 8.01 8.86 24.51
N LEU A 45 8.52 9.87 23.78
CA LEU A 45 9.70 10.64 24.18
C LEU A 45 9.47 11.35 25.51
N SER A 46 8.33 12.02 25.68
CA SER A 46 7.95 12.72 26.91
C SER A 46 7.91 11.81 28.12
N LYS A 47 7.31 10.61 27.99
CA LYS A 47 7.24 9.63 29.07
C LYS A 47 8.62 9.22 29.58
N PHE A 48 9.50 8.82 28.67
CA PHE A 48 10.84 8.37 29.04
C PHE A 48 11.72 9.53 29.54
N TYR A 49 11.50 10.74 29.02
CA TYR A 49 12.13 11.95 29.55
C TYR A 49 11.73 12.22 31.01
N THR A 50 10.43 12.14 31.33
CA THR A 50 9.92 12.30 32.70
C THR A 50 10.42 11.19 33.63
N GLU A 51 10.46 9.95 33.16
CA GLU A 51 10.90 8.79 33.95
C GLU A 51 12.43 8.65 34.03
N ARG A 52 13.20 9.53 33.37
CA ARG A 52 14.68 9.47 33.28
C ARG A 52 15.19 8.10 32.79
N LYS A 53 14.50 7.52 31.81
CA LYS A 53 14.86 6.23 31.19
C LYS A 53 15.49 6.41 29.82
N GLU A 54 16.40 5.52 29.49
CA GLU A 54 17.02 5.45 28.16
C GLU A 54 16.02 4.96 27.11
N ILE A 55 16.12 5.49 25.89
CA ILE A 55 15.35 5.07 24.71
C ILE A 55 16.36 4.68 23.63
N HIS A 56 16.20 3.49 23.07
CA HIS A 56 16.89 3.08 21.85
C HIS A 56 15.92 3.20 20.67
N SER A 57 16.31 3.94 19.65
CA SER A 57 15.53 4.13 18.43
C SER A 57 16.34 3.66 17.23
N ALA A 58 15.67 2.94 16.32
CA ALA A 58 16.21 2.57 15.03
C ALA A 58 15.33 3.20 13.95
N SER A 59 15.95 3.99 13.06
CA SER A 59 15.30 4.57 11.90
C SER A 59 15.82 3.87 10.65
N ILE A 60 14.91 3.45 9.77
CA ILE A 60 15.22 2.78 8.51
C ILE A 60 14.54 3.59 7.40
N ASP A 61 15.33 4.07 6.45
CA ASP A 61 14.85 4.76 5.26
C ASP A 61 15.23 3.96 4.01
N LEU A 62 14.29 3.87 3.05
CA LEU A 62 14.47 3.10 1.82
C LEU A 62 14.77 4.04 0.65
N GLN A 63 15.99 3.98 0.13
CA GLN A 63 16.37 4.77 -1.04
C GLN A 63 15.57 4.31 -2.28
N LYS A 64 14.92 5.27 -2.94
CA LYS A 64 14.10 5.05 -4.15
C LYS A 64 13.14 3.86 -4.01
N GLY A 65 12.35 3.85 -2.94
CA GLY A 65 11.52 2.70 -2.56
C GLY A 65 10.66 2.09 -3.69
N PHE A 66 10.19 2.89 -4.66
CA PHE A 66 9.45 2.39 -5.83
C PHE A 66 10.34 1.82 -6.93
N ASP A 67 11.52 2.40 -7.17
CA ASP A 67 12.46 1.92 -8.21
C ASP A 67 13.19 0.64 -7.76
N SER A 68 13.34 0.47 -6.45
CA SER A 68 14.03 -0.67 -5.83
C SER A 68 13.14 -1.93 -5.73
N ILE A 69 11.88 -1.86 -6.16
CA ILE A 69 10.97 -3.02 -6.15
C ILE A 69 11.36 -3.98 -7.28
N ALA A 70 11.75 -5.20 -6.92
CA ALA A 70 12.02 -6.25 -7.89
C ALA A 70 10.74 -6.58 -8.69
N HIS A 71 10.87 -6.77 -10.00
CA HIS A 71 9.71 -6.95 -10.89
C HIS A 71 8.86 -8.18 -10.54
N ASP A 72 9.48 -9.21 -9.98
CA ASP A 72 8.86 -10.44 -9.52
C ASP A 72 8.26 -10.35 -8.10
N ALA A 73 8.51 -9.25 -7.36
CA ALA A 73 7.95 -9.06 -6.03
C ALA A 73 6.44 -8.79 -6.08
N LEU A 74 5.96 -7.98 -7.02
CA LEU A 74 4.53 -7.64 -7.13
C LEU A 74 3.65 -8.85 -7.46
N PRO A 75 3.95 -9.70 -8.46
CA PRO A 75 3.18 -10.91 -8.71
C PRO A 75 3.15 -11.87 -7.52
N ARG A 76 4.27 -12.00 -6.79
CA ARG A 76 4.33 -12.84 -5.58
C ARG A 76 3.39 -12.32 -4.49
N VAL A 77 3.42 -11.02 -4.22
CA VAL A 77 2.52 -10.39 -3.23
C VAL A 77 1.06 -10.54 -3.64
N PHE A 78 0.71 -10.29 -4.90
CA PHE A 78 -0.67 -10.45 -5.36
C PHE A 78 -1.16 -11.91 -5.30
N THR A 79 -0.29 -12.86 -5.63
CA THR A 79 -0.60 -14.30 -5.48
C THR A 79 -0.89 -14.62 -4.01
N PHE A 80 -0.04 -14.15 -3.09
CA PHE A 80 -0.24 -14.35 -1.66
C PHE A 80 -1.57 -13.74 -1.17
N LEU A 81 -1.89 -12.52 -1.61
CA LEU A 81 -3.15 -11.86 -1.27
C LEU A 81 -4.39 -12.56 -1.85
N GLN A 82 -4.30 -13.14 -3.05
CA GLN A 82 -5.40 -13.93 -3.64
C GLN A 82 -5.71 -15.20 -2.85
N PHE A 83 -4.69 -15.86 -2.28
CA PHE A 83 -4.90 -17.03 -1.43
C PHE A 83 -5.55 -16.68 -0.08
N LEU A 84 -5.38 -15.46 0.42
CA LEU A 84 -5.97 -15.01 1.68
C LEU A 84 -7.42 -14.50 1.56
N PHE A 85 -7.87 -14.07 0.37
CA PHE A 85 -9.20 -13.48 0.14
C PHE A 85 -9.87 -14.06 -1.14
N PRO A 86 -10.64 -15.17 -1.05
CA PRO A 86 -11.23 -15.85 -2.20
C PRO A 86 -12.34 -15.07 -2.94
N THR A 87 -12.76 -13.90 -2.44
CA THR A 87 -13.70 -12.99 -3.13
C THR A 87 -13.06 -12.11 -4.20
N LEU A 88 -11.72 -11.99 -4.23
CA LEU A 88 -10.98 -11.24 -5.26
C LEU A 88 -10.98 -11.92 -6.64
N THR A 89 -11.34 -13.21 -6.69
CA THR A 89 -11.25 -14.07 -7.88
C THR A 89 -12.10 -13.58 -9.06
N LEU A 90 -13.26 -12.97 -8.79
CA LEU A 90 -14.16 -12.51 -9.85
C LEU A 90 -13.71 -11.18 -10.48
N SER A 91 -13.23 -10.23 -9.67
CA SER A 91 -12.91 -8.88 -10.15
C SER A 91 -11.58 -8.81 -10.92
N ILE A 92 -10.58 -9.60 -10.51
CA ILE A 92 -9.28 -9.67 -11.21
C ILE A 92 -9.41 -10.48 -12.50
N HIS A 93 -10.20 -11.57 -12.52
CA HIS A 93 -10.45 -12.34 -13.75
C HIS A 93 -11.23 -11.53 -14.79
N ILE A 94 -12.22 -10.74 -14.37
CA ILE A 94 -12.96 -9.82 -15.25
C ILE A 94 -12.05 -8.69 -15.76
N ALA A 95 -11.20 -8.11 -14.91
CA ALA A 95 -10.25 -7.07 -15.32
C ALA A 95 -9.19 -7.60 -16.31
N GLY A 96 -8.69 -8.82 -16.10
CA GLY A 96 -7.78 -9.50 -17.03
C GLY A 96 -8.42 -9.79 -18.39
N ARG A 97 -9.68 -10.24 -18.41
CA ARG A 97 -10.44 -10.43 -19.65
C ARG A 97 -10.77 -9.12 -20.36
N LEU A 98 -11.11 -8.06 -19.63
CA LEU A 98 -11.35 -6.73 -20.21
C LEU A 98 -10.08 -6.12 -20.80
N LEU A 99 -8.94 -6.29 -20.14
CA LEU A 99 -7.65 -5.80 -20.63
C LEU A 99 -7.22 -6.56 -21.90
N SER A 100 -7.37 -7.90 -21.91
CA SER A 100 -7.13 -8.72 -23.10
C SER A 100 -8.07 -8.37 -24.26
N TRP A 101 -9.36 -8.11 -23.98
CA TRP A 101 -10.31 -7.69 -25.01
C TRP A 101 -10.00 -6.30 -25.58
N MET A 102 -9.51 -5.37 -24.76
CA MET A 102 -9.09 -4.03 -25.21
C MET A 102 -7.78 -4.05 -26.02
N THR A 103 -6.91 -5.04 -25.82
CA THR A 103 -5.68 -5.21 -26.60
C THR A 103 -5.90 -5.98 -27.89
N ASP A 104 -6.80 -6.96 -27.90
CA ASP A 104 -7.11 -7.79 -29.08
C ASP A 104 -8.19 -7.18 -30.01
N GLY A 105 -9.00 -6.24 -29.51
CA GLY A 105 -10.09 -5.60 -30.27
C GLY A 105 -9.67 -4.47 -31.23
N ARG A 106 -8.38 -4.34 -31.57
CA ARG A 106 -7.90 -3.45 -32.64
C ARG A 106 -7.48 -4.25 -33.87
N HIS A 107 -8.46 -4.86 -34.53
CA HIS A 107 -8.41 -5.27 -35.93
C HIS A 107 -9.76 -5.02 -36.58
#